data_AF-A0AAP4BQW6-F1
#
_entry.id   AF-A0AAP4BQW6-F1
#
_cell.length_a   1.000
_cell.length_b   1.000
_cell.length_c   1.000
_cell.angle_alpha   90.00
_cell.angle_beta   90.00
_cell.angle_gamma   90.00
#
_symmetry.space_group_name_H-M   'P 1'
#
loop_
_entity.id
_entity.type
_entity.pdbx_description
1 polymer ?
#
loop_
_entity_poly.entity_id
_entity_poly.type
_entity_poly.pdbx_seq_one_letter_code
_entity_poly.pdbx_strand_id
1 'polypeptide(L)'
;MSTNEALQNSLHRSLNFLNVSRGTSHTEQNYRAPEQSPAGASTTTEPLADDIVAHNRQLVTNYADALYDASAEDILAWADEHVPGDIAVTMSMENTVLAELASRYVPRAGAATNQLAWV
;
A
#
# COMPACT_ATOMS: atom_id res chain seq x y z
N MET A 1 8.06 19.08 -40.40
CA MET A 1 7.19 18.70 -39.27
C MET A 1 7.57 17.29 -38.87
N SER A 2 8.76 17.13 -38.28
CA SER A 2 9.13 17.28 -36.86
C SER A 2 8.73 16.05 -36.04
N THR A 3 9.62 15.06 -36.10
CA THR A 3 9.71 13.86 -35.26
C THR A 3 9.69 14.14 -33.75
N ASN A 4 9.81 15.40 -33.34
CA ASN A 4 9.72 15.83 -31.94
C ASN A 4 8.27 15.82 -31.38
N GLU A 5 7.22 15.86 -32.19
CA GLU A 5 5.83 15.75 -31.68
C GLU A 5 5.45 14.31 -31.33
N ALA A 6 5.99 13.32 -32.06
CA ALA A 6 5.72 11.91 -31.82
C ALA A 6 6.39 11.40 -30.52
N LEU A 7 7.57 11.94 -30.18
CA LEU A 7 8.27 11.62 -28.94
C LEU A 7 7.62 12.28 -27.71
N GLN A 8 7.09 13.50 -27.84
CA GLN A 8 6.37 14.14 -26.73
C GLN A 8 5.03 13.47 -26.43
N ASN A 9 4.30 12.98 -27.45
CA ASN A 9 3.10 12.19 -27.24
C ASN A 9 3.37 10.79 -26.66
N SER A 10 4.57 10.24 -26.89
CA SER A 10 4.98 8.95 -26.31
C SER A 10 5.32 9.06 -24.82
N LEU A 11 5.95 10.16 -24.40
CA LEU A 11 6.35 10.38 -23.01
C LEU A 11 5.19 10.72 -22.06
N HIS A 12 4.08 11.27 -22.57
CA HIS A 12 2.85 11.43 -21.78
C HIS A 12 2.06 10.13 -21.57
N ARG A 13 2.41 9.04 -22.29
CA ARG A 13 1.66 7.78 -22.25
C ARG A 13 2.18 6.76 -21.23
N SER A 14 3.30 7.06 -20.56
CA SER A 14 4.01 6.11 -19.69
C SER A 14 3.81 6.30 -18.18
N LEU A 15 3.04 7.29 -17.73
CA LEU A 15 2.88 7.60 -16.30
C LEU A 15 1.41 7.72 -15.89
N ASN A 16 0.60 6.74 -16.26
CA ASN A 16 -0.77 6.57 -15.74
C ASN A 16 -0.97 5.13 -15.22
N PHE A 17 -0.10 4.71 -14.31
CA PHE A 17 -0.42 3.61 -13.40
C PHE A 17 -1.19 4.18 -12.22
N LEU A 18 -2.46 4.55 -12.40
CA LEU A 18 -3.40 4.82 -11.32
C LEU A 18 -4.84 4.68 -11.82
N ASN A 19 -5.53 3.75 -11.16
CA ASN A 19 -6.97 3.49 -11.17
C ASN A 19 -7.57 2.77 -12.40
N VAL A 20 -7.51 1.44 -12.36
CA VAL A 20 -8.41 0.56 -13.12
C VAL A 20 -9.84 0.82 -12.66
N SER A 21 -10.61 1.54 -13.49
CA SER A 21 -12.07 1.46 -13.59
C SER A 21 -12.54 2.28 -14.81
N ARG A 22 -12.21 1.83 -16.02
CA ARG A 22 -12.97 2.21 -17.22
C ARG A 22 -13.05 1.00 -18.14
N GLY A 23 -14.14 0.25 -17.97
CA GLY A 23 -14.57 -0.75 -18.95
C GLY A 23 -14.98 -0.06 -20.24
N THR A 24 -14.37 -0.45 -21.35
CA THR A 24 -14.86 -0.13 -22.68
C THR A 24 -15.75 -1.27 -23.16
N SER A 25 -17.07 -1.11 -23.08
CA SER A 25 -18.00 -1.89 -23.88
C SER A 25 -19.33 -1.16 -24.00
N HIS A 26 -19.67 -0.75 -25.22
CA HIS A 26 -21.04 -0.39 -25.60
C HIS A 26 -22.01 -1.47 -25.10
N THR A 27 -23.04 -1.05 -24.35
CA THR A 27 -23.96 -1.85 -23.54
C THR A 27 -23.41 -2.22 -22.15
N GLU A 28 -23.30 -1.22 -21.27
CA GLU A 28 -23.08 -1.45 -19.84
C GLU A 28 -24.32 -2.12 -19.23
N GLN A 29 -24.34 -3.44 -19.25
CA GLN A 29 -25.08 -4.18 -18.24
C GLN A 29 -24.42 -3.85 -16.91
N ASN A 30 -25.09 -3.01 -16.12
CA ASN A 30 -24.66 -2.62 -14.80
C ASN A 30 -24.70 -3.87 -13.90
N TYR A 31 -23.59 -4.61 -13.86
CA TYR A 31 -23.43 -5.82 -13.02
C TYR A 31 -23.48 -5.50 -11.53
N ARG A 32 -23.54 -4.22 -11.16
CA ARG A 32 -23.72 -3.79 -9.78
C ARG A 32 -25.20 -3.87 -9.46
N ALA A 33 -25.61 -4.91 -8.74
CA ALA A 33 -26.88 -4.90 -8.05
C ALA A 33 -26.73 -4.01 -6.80
N PRO A 34 -27.28 -2.78 -6.77
CA PRO A 34 -27.10 -1.85 -5.65
C PRO A 34 -27.69 -2.40 -4.34
N GLU A 35 -28.68 -3.29 -4.44
CA GLU A 35 -29.24 -4.06 -3.31
C GLU A 35 -28.22 -5.05 -2.70
N GLN A 36 -27.25 -5.53 -3.49
CA GLN A 36 -26.23 -6.50 -3.05
C GLN A 36 -24.88 -5.85 -2.74
N SER A 37 -24.57 -4.72 -3.40
CA SER A 37 -23.35 -3.94 -3.19
C SER A 37 -23.71 -2.46 -3.16
N PRO A 38 -24.19 -1.96 -2.00
CA PRO A 38 -24.47 -0.54 -1.83
C PRO A 38 -23.20 0.28 -2.03
N ALA A 39 -23.37 1.58 -2.31
CA ALA A 39 -22.25 2.50 -2.33
C ALA A 39 -21.55 2.47 -0.96
N GLY A 40 -20.25 2.22 -0.95
CA GLY A 40 -19.47 2.26 0.28
C GLY A 40 -19.54 3.64 0.94
N ALA A 41 -19.50 3.67 2.26
CA ALA A 41 -19.41 4.92 2.99
C ALA A 41 -18.18 5.72 2.52
N SER A 42 -18.33 7.04 2.42
CA SER A 42 -17.17 7.90 2.19
C SER A 42 -16.14 7.66 3.29
N THR A 43 -14.92 7.34 2.92
CA THR A 43 -13.84 7.11 3.88
C THR A 43 -13.39 8.46 4.46
N THR A 44 -13.12 8.51 5.77
CA THR A 44 -12.60 9.70 6.46
C THR A 44 -11.07 9.75 6.48
N THR A 45 -10.40 8.85 5.76
CA THR A 45 -8.94 8.80 5.70
C THR A 45 -8.38 9.99 4.96
N GLU A 46 -7.50 10.73 5.63
CA GLU A 46 -6.74 11.83 5.06
C GLU A 46 -5.46 11.31 4.39
N PRO A 47 -4.95 12.00 3.34
CA PRO A 47 -3.63 11.73 2.80
C PRO A 47 -2.54 11.89 3.86
N LEU A 48 -1.44 11.14 3.72
CA LEU A 48 -0.26 11.36 4.56
C LEU A 48 0.33 12.75 4.30
N ALA A 49 0.89 13.35 5.35
CA ALA A 49 1.63 14.60 5.24
C ALA A 49 2.85 14.46 4.30
N ASP A 50 3.14 15.51 3.54
CA ASP A 50 4.17 15.49 2.47
C ASP A 50 5.58 15.15 2.98
N ASP A 51 5.90 15.55 4.21
CA ASP A 51 7.17 15.26 4.87
C ASP A 51 7.34 13.77 5.16
N ILE A 52 6.28 13.10 5.65
CA ILE A 52 6.27 11.64 5.85
C ILE A 52 6.39 10.92 4.52
N VAL A 53 5.71 11.40 3.47
CA VAL A 53 5.83 10.82 2.13
C VAL A 53 7.26 10.94 1.61
N ALA A 54 7.90 12.10 1.79
CA ALA A 54 9.29 12.31 1.39
C ALA A 54 10.25 11.41 2.18
N HIS A 55 10.06 11.30 3.49
CA HIS A 55 10.85 10.43 4.35
C HIS A 55 10.73 8.96 3.96
N ASN A 56 9.51 8.46 3.73
CA ASN A 56 9.28 7.08 3.31
C ASN A 56 9.95 6.76 1.96
N ARG A 57 9.94 7.72 1.02
CA ARG A 57 10.67 7.56 -0.26
C ARG A 57 12.17 7.44 -0.03
N GLN A 58 12.73 8.25 0.86
CA GLN A 58 14.16 8.20 1.21
C GLN A 58 14.54 6.85 1.84
N LEU A 59 13.70 6.30 2.72
CA LEU A 59 13.90 4.97 3.30
C LEU A 59 13.97 3.89 2.21
N VAL A 60 13.04 3.91 1.24
CA VAL A 60 13.05 2.97 0.12
C VAL A 60 14.32 3.12 -0.71
N THR A 61 14.67 4.34 -1.11
CA THR A 61 15.88 4.60 -1.91
C THR A 61 17.16 4.11 -1.22
N ASN A 62 17.25 4.23 0.09
CA ASN A 62 18.47 3.91 0.82
C ASN A 62 18.59 2.43 1.18
N TYR A 63 17.47 1.74 1.43
CA TYR A 63 17.49 0.42 2.08
C TYR A 63 16.84 -0.70 1.26
N ALA A 64 16.11 -0.41 0.18
CA ALA A 64 15.39 -1.46 -0.57
C ALA A 64 16.31 -2.58 -1.07
N ASP A 65 17.46 -2.24 -1.64
CA ASP A 65 18.41 -3.24 -2.14
C ASP A 65 19.05 -4.04 -1.00
N ALA A 66 19.36 -3.39 0.12
CA ALA A 66 19.99 -4.03 1.27
C ALA A 66 19.03 -4.97 2.04
N LEU A 67 17.74 -4.62 2.08
CA LEU A 67 16.72 -5.40 2.77
C LEU A 67 16.14 -6.54 1.93
N TYR A 68 16.44 -6.58 0.62
CA TYR A 68 15.87 -7.56 -0.30
C TYR A 68 16.16 -9.00 0.11
N ASP A 69 17.41 -9.28 0.53
CA ASP A 69 17.86 -10.61 0.99
C ASP A 69 18.09 -10.66 2.51
N ALA A 70 17.63 -9.64 3.25
CA ALA A 70 17.79 -9.60 4.70
C ALA A 70 16.88 -10.61 5.41
N SER A 71 17.27 -11.00 6.63
CA SER A 71 16.42 -11.88 7.45
C SER A 71 15.16 -11.15 7.90
N ALA A 72 14.12 -11.91 8.27
CA ALA A 72 12.89 -11.31 8.79
C ALA A 72 13.16 -10.53 10.09
N GLU A 73 14.07 -11.03 10.92
CA GLU A 73 14.54 -10.37 12.13
C GLU A 73 15.19 -9.01 11.84
N ASP A 74 16.09 -8.96 10.84
CA ASP A 74 16.77 -7.72 10.46
C ASP A 74 15.79 -6.70 9.86
N ILE A 75 14.84 -7.15 9.04
CA ILE A 75 13.79 -6.29 8.48
C ILE A 75 12.91 -5.72 9.59
N LEU A 76 12.53 -6.52 10.58
CA LEU A 76 11.69 -6.09 11.70
C LEU A 76 12.44 -5.12 12.61
N ALA A 77 13.69 -5.40 12.97
CA ALA A 77 14.52 -4.49 13.75
C ALA A 77 14.74 -3.17 13.00
N TRP A 78 15.00 -3.21 11.69
CA TRP A 78 15.11 -2.03 10.85
C TRP A 78 13.80 -1.22 10.85
N ALA A 79 12.66 -1.90 10.74
CA ALA A 79 11.35 -1.24 10.72
C ALA A 79 11.05 -0.56 12.07
N ASP A 80 11.36 -1.23 13.19
CA ASP A 80 11.20 -0.66 14.53
C ASP A 80 11.97 0.66 14.67
N GLU A 81 13.21 0.70 14.17
CA GLU A 81 14.10 1.86 14.23
C GLU A 81 13.71 3.00 13.26
N HIS A 82 13.32 2.68 12.03
CA HIS A 82 13.26 3.67 10.96
C HIS A 82 11.85 4.11 10.56
N VAL A 83 10.82 3.27 10.76
CA VAL A 83 9.48 3.57 10.26
C VAL A 83 8.75 4.51 11.24
N PRO A 84 8.28 5.69 10.81
CA PRO A 84 7.54 6.58 11.69
C PRO A 84 6.14 6.04 12.01
N GLY A 85 5.62 6.40 13.19
CA GLY A 85 4.26 6.03 13.61
C GLY A 85 4.13 4.57 14.04
N ASP A 86 2.92 4.05 14.16
CA ASP A 86 2.68 2.69 14.68
C ASP A 86 2.91 1.62 13.60
N ILE A 87 3.45 0.47 14.01
CA ILE A 87 3.55 -0.72 13.15
C ILE A 87 2.39 -1.67 13.48
N ALA A 88 1.61 -1.99 12.45
CA ALA A 88 0.55 -2.97 12.52
C ALA A 88 0.99 -4.27 11.83
N VAL A 89 0.93 -5.39 12.55
CA VAL A 89 1.17 -6.72 11.97
C VAL A 89 -0.17 -7.36 11.65
N THR A 90 -0.41 -7.61 10.37
CA THR A 90 -1.66 -8.24 9.91
C THR A 90 -1.61 -9.75 10.13
N MET A 91 -2.50 -10.22 11.00
CA MET A 91 -2.63 -11.63 11.34
C MET A 91 -3.45 -12.37 10.29
N SER A 92 -2.88 -13.42 9.70
CA SER A 92 -3.59 -14.45 8.95
C SER A 92 -3.32 -15.81 9.59
N MET A 93 -4.10 -16.86 9.24
CA MET A 93 -3.84 -18.21 9.75
C MET A 93 -2.42 -18.71 9.46
N GLU A 94 -1.74 -18.16 8.45
CA GLU A 94 -0.40 -18.56 8.03
C GLU A 94 0.71 -17.67 8.62
N ASN A 95 0.37 -16.47 9.10
CA ASN A 95 1.35 -15.46 9.55
C ASN A 95 1.73 -15.56 11.04
N THR A 96 1.58 -16.74 11.64
CA THR A 96 1.81 -16.93 13.09
C THR A 96 3.28 -16.76 13.49
N VAL A 97 4.23 -17.18 12.64
CA VAL A 97 5.68 -16.98 12.86
C VAL A 97 6.05 -15.49 12.77
N LEU A 98 5.47 -14.75 11.83
CA LEU A 98 5.71 -13.31 11.71
C LEU A 98 5.23 -12.55 12.95
N ALA A 99 4.08 -12.95 13.50
CA ALA A 99 3.55 -12.38 14.74
C ALA A 99 4.48 -12.63 15.94
N GLU A 100 5.01 -13.85 16.06
CA GLU A 100 5.99 -14.20 17.08
C GLU A 100 7.26 -13.36 16.93
N LEU A 101 7.82 -13.25 15.73
CA LEU A 101 9.01 -12.45 15.48
C LEU A 101 8.76 -10.96 15.77
N ALA A 102 7.63 -10.41 15.34
CA ALA A 102 7.29 -9.02 15.62
C ALA A 102 7.18 -8.74 17.12
N SER A 103 6.65 -9.67 17.91
CA SER A 103 6.61 -9.52 19.38
C SER A 103 8.00 -9.40 20.04
N ARG A 104 9.05 -9.85 19.35
CA ARG A 104 10.45 -9.80 19.83
C ARG A 104 11.22 -8.62 19.26
N TYR A 105 11.03 -8.32 17.97
CA TYR A 105 11.85 -7.37 17.23
C TYR A 105 11.18 -6.02 16.95
N VAL A 106 9.87 -5.91 17.18
CA VAL A 106 9.12 -4.65 17.05
C VAL A 106 8.24 -4.46 18.30
N PRO A 107 8.82 -4.12 19.46
CA PRO A 107 8.07 -4.05 20.73
C PRO A 107 6.92 -3.04 20.71
N ARG A 108 7.00 -2.04 19.83
CA ARG A 108 5.93 -1.04 19.61
C ARG A 108 4.84 -1.53 18.66
N ALA A 109 5.01 -2.68 17.99
CA ALA A 109 3.99 -3.17 17.08
C ALA A 109 2.74 -3.60 17.86
N GLY A 110 1.61 -3.00 17.49
CA GLY A 110 0.31 -3.48 17.91
C GLY A 110 -0.11 -4.67 17.04
N ALA A 111 -0.66 -5.72 17.64
CA ALA A 111 -1.43 -6.69 16.87
C ALA A 111 -2.66 -5.96 16.31
N ALA A 112 -2.70 -5.75 14.99
CA ALA A 112 -3.91 -5.27 14.33
C ALA A 112 -4.89 -6.43 14.28
N THR A 113 -5.56 -6.69 15.41
CA THR A 113 -6.75 -7.53 15.41
C THR A 113 -7.77 -6.77 14.59
N ASN A 114 -8.01 -7.21 13.35
CA ASN A 114 -9.22 -6.88 12.61
C ASN A 114 -10.40 -7.44 13.41
N GLN A 115 -10.79 -6.74 14.49
CA GLN A 115 -12.13 -6.84 15.02
C GLN A 115 -13.00 -6.11 14.00
N LEU A 116 -13.39 -6.84 12.97
CA LEU A 116 -14.57 -6.52 12.17
C LEU A 116 -15.76 -6.54 13.14
N ALA A 117 -15.99 -5.41 13.82
CA ALA A 117 -17.21 -5.14 14.54
C ALA A 117 -18.30 -4.90 13.48
N TRP A 118 -18.91 -5.99 13.01
CA TRP A 118 -20.25 -5.93 12.45
C TRP A 118 -21.24 -5.82 13.61
N VAL A 119 -21.65 -4.58 13.91
CA VAL A 119 -22.92 -4.26 14.57
C VAL A 119 -23.62 -3.22 13.71
#